data_AF-A0A917PNH2-F1
#
_entry.id   AF-A0A917PNH2-F1
#
_cell.length_a   1.000
_cell.length_b   1.000
_cell.length_c   1.000
_cell.angle_alpha   90.00
_cell.angle_beta   90.00
_cell.angle_gamma   90.00
#
_symmetry.space_group_name_H-M   'P 1'
#
loop_
_entity.id
_entity.type
_entity.pdbx_description
1 polymer ?
#
loop_
_entity_poly.entity_id
_entity_poly.type
_entity_poly.pdbx_seq_one_letter_code
_entity_poly.pdbx_strand_id
1 'polypeptide(L)'
;MAGMSDELNLAREILQGRNHRDVPDDEILARSRQLFEDWMSGELRMERPKVYDHYALVIAALLRRVTELEARVQALEGRAAPAAGSGQPVP
;
A
#
# COMPACT_ATOMS: atom_id res chain seq x y z
N MET A 1 38.24 -5.71 2.92
CA MET A 1 37.34 -6.75 2.37
C MET A 1 35.94 -6.17 2.33
N ALA A 2 35.54 -5.56 1.21
CA ALA A 2 34.17 -5.07 1.00
C ALA A 2 33.49 -6.08 0.05
N GLY A 3 32.64 -6.93 0.62
CA GLY A 3 32.06 -8.08 -0.08
C GLY A 3 30.69 -8.44 0.50
N MET A 4 29.89 -7.42 0.81
CA MET A 4 28.47 -7.55 1.06
C MET A 4 27.82 -6.61 0.03
N SER A 5 26.97 -7.15 -0.85
CA SER A 5 26.38 -6.39 -1.95
C SER A 5 25.78 -5.08 -1.42
N ASP A 6 26.14 -3.93 -1.97
CA ASP A 6 25.51 -2.62 -1.66
C ASP A 6 24.03 -2.54 -2.12
N GLU A 7 23.44 -3.69 -2.46
CA GLU A 7 22.08 -3.84 -2.92
C GLU A 7 21.11 -3.94 -1.73
N LEU A 8 20.02 -3.20 -1.83
CA LEU A 8 19.02 -3.07 -0.79
C LEU A 8 17.93 -4.14 -0.92
N ASN A 9 17.66 -4.85 0.18
CA ASN A 9 16.54 -5.79 0.27
C ASN A 9 15.27 -5.07 0.75
N LEU A 10 14.28 -4.91 -0.13
CA LEU A 10 13.08 -4.13 0.16
C LEU A 10 12.32 -4.63 1.41
N ALA A 11 12.12 -5.95 1.52
CA ALA A 11 11.39 -6.54 2.63
C ALA A 11 12.12 -6.33 3.96
N ARG A 12 13.45 -6.48 3.96
CA ARG A 12 14.27 -6.20 5.15
C ARG A 12 14.14 -4.75 5.59
N GLU A 13 14.19 -3.80 4.66
CA GLU A 13 14.11 -2.37 4.95
C GLU A 13 12.73 -1.91 5.43
N ILE A 14 11.67 -2.58 4.98
CA ILE A 14 10.30 -2.32 5.45
C ILE A 14 10.08 -2.95 6.83
N LEU A 15 10.48 -4.20 7.02
CA LEU A 15 10.20 -4.93 8.26
C LEU A 15 11.08 -4.47 9.43
N GLN A 16 12.33 -4.06 9.16
CA GLN A 16 13.30 -3.66 10.18
C GLN A 16 13.44 -4.70 11.31
N GLY A 17 13.39 -5.99 10.94
CA GLY A 17 13.46 -7.11 11.89
C GLY A 17 12.16 -7.48 12.60
N ARG A 18 11.05 -6.77 12.36
CA ARG A 18 9.72 -7.12 12.89
C ARG A 18 9.03 -8.19 12.05
N ASN A 19 8.03 -8.84 12.64
CA ASN A 19 7.13 -9.71 11.87
C ASN A 19 6.25 -8.86 10.94
N HIS A 20 5.93 -9.35 9.75
CA HIS A 20 5.06 -8.63 8.80
C HIS A 20 3.67 -8.30 9.36
N ARG A 21 3.19 -9.05 10.37
CA ARG A 21 1.91 -8.79 11.04
C ARG A 21 1.95 -7.62 12.02
N ASP A 22 3.15 -7.22 12.43
CA ASP A 22 3.36 -6.16 13.43
C ASP A 22 3.63 -4.80 12.77
N VAL A 23 3.68 -4.74 11.43
CA VAL A 23 3.93 -3.52 10.67
C VAL A 23 2.61 -3.01 10.06
N PRO A 24 2.12 -1.82 10.45
CA PRO A 24 0.90 -1.25 9.90
C PRO A 24 0.99 -1.00 8.39
N ASP A 25 -0.15 -1.09 7.69
CA ASP A 25 -0.21 -0.87 6.24
C ASP A 25 0.28 0.53 5.84
N ASP A 26 -0.05 1.57 6.61
CA ASP A 26 0.44 2.93 6.34
C ASP A 26 1.96 3.01 6.38
N GLU A 27 2.59 2.29 7.31
CA GLU A 27 4.04 2.26 7.43
C GLU A 27 4.68 1.51 6.27
N ILE A 28 4.12 0.35 5.90
CA ILE A 28 4.55 -0.43 4.73
C ILE A 28 4.47 0.44 3.48
N LEU A 29 3.35 1.13 3.26
CA LEU A 29 3.12 1.95 2.08
C LEU A 29 4.05 3.18 2.03
N ALA A 30 4.22 3.87 3.16
CA ALA A 30 5.09 5.04 3.24
C ALA A 30 6.57 4.67 3.01
N ARG A 31 7.05 3.61 3.66
CA ARG A 31 8.44 3.15 3.50
C ARG A 31 8.69 2.62 2.09
N SER A 32 7.74 1.86 1.52
CA SER A 32 7.84 1.36 0.14
C SER A 32 7.91 2.52 -0.86
N ARG A 33 7.09 3.56 -0.68
CA ARG A 33 7.12 4.77 -1.51
C ARG A 33 8.52 5.40 -1.50
N GLN A 34 9.06 5.67 -0.32
CA GLN A 34 10.39 6.28 -0.19
C GLN A 34 11.46 5.43 -0.90
N LEU A 35 11.49 4.12 -0.63
CA LEU A 35 12.48 3.21 -1.24
C LEU A 35 12.37 3.15 -2.76
N PHE A 36 11.15 3.22 -3.32
CA PHE A 36 10.97 3.29 -4.77
C PHE A 36 11.38 4.64 -5.35
N GLU A 37 11.10 5.75 -4.67
CA GLU A 37 11.55 7.08 -5.09
C GLU A 37 13.09 7.16 -5.13
N ASP A 38 13.76 6.68 -4.08
CA ASP A 38 15.23 6.64 -3.98
C ASP A 38 15.86 5.69 -5.01
N TRP A 39 15.18 4.57 -5.33
CA TRP A 39 15.63 3.66 -6.38
C TRP A 39 15.45 4.27 -7.77
N MET A 40 14.30 4.90 -8.03
CA MET A 40 14.01 5.56 -9.31
C MET A 40 14.90 6.78 -9.56
N SER A 41 15.33 7.49 -8.52
CA SER A 41 16.30 8.58 -8.62
C SER A 41 17.73 8.08 -8.86
N GLY A 42 17.99 6.79 -8.64
CA GLY A 42 19.31 6.18 -8.74
C GLY A 42 20.17 6.38 -7.48
N GLU A 43 19.61 6.93 -6.40
CA GLU A 43 20.28 7.07 -5.10
C GLU A 43 20.48 5.73 -4.40
N LEU A 44 19.58 4.77 -4.64
CA LEU A 44 19.67 3.41 -4.11
C LEU A 44 19.76 2.38 -5.23
N ARG A 45 20.57 1.35 -5.00
CA ARG A 45 20.54 0.11 -5.77
C ARG A 45 19.73 -0.91 -5.01
N MET A 46 18.65 -1.41 -5.62
CA MET A 46 17.87 -2.50 -5.05
C MET A 46 18.44 -3.85 -5.48
N GLU A 47 18.35 -4.84 -4.60
CA GLU A 47 18.58 -6.23 -4.96
C GLU A 47 17.69 -6.59 -6.15
N ARG A 48 18.25 -7.34 -7.10
CA ARG A 48 17.54 -7.74 -8.31
C ARG A 48 16.22 -8.42 -7.91
N PRO A 49 15.05 -7.80 -8.18
CA PRO A 49 13.84 -8.24 -7.53
C PRO A 49 13.44 -9.61 -8.08
N LYS A 50 13.47 -10.62 -7.22
CA LYS A 50 12.54 -11.75 -7.38
C LYS A 50 11.17 -11.16 -7.09
N VAL A 51 10.39 -10.96 -8.15
CA VAL A 51 9.11 -10.23 -8.16
C VAL A 51 8.20 -10.63 -7.00
N TYR A 52 8.17 -11.92 -6.67
CA TYR A 52 7.28 -12.44 -5.63
C TYR A 52 7.73 -12.11 -4.20
N ASP A 53 9.02 -12.10 -3.91
CA ASP A 53 9.51 -11.94 -2.53
C ASP A 53 9.59 -10.46 -2.13
N HIS A 54 9.97 -9.59 -3.06
CA HIS A 54 10.23 -8.18 -2.76
C HIS A 54 8.94 -7.37 -2.68
N TYR A 55 7.99 -7.64 -3.57
CA TYR A 55 6.79 -6.80 -3.70
C TYR A 55 5.57 -7.33 -2.94
N ALA A 56 5.63 -8.55 -2.39
CA ALA A 56 4.47 -9.13 -1.70
C ALA A 56 3.94 -8.24 -0.56
N LEU A 57 4.84 -7.61 0.22
CA LEU A 57 4.44 -6.74 1.33
C LEU A 57 3.65 -5.51 0.86
N VAL A 58 4.19 -4.78 -0.12
CA VAL A 58 3.53 -3.58 -0.64
C VAL A 58 2.25 -3.92 -1.39
N ILE A 59 2.24 -5.02 -2.17
CA ILE A 59 1.04 -5.49 -2.88
C ILE A 59 -0.05 -5.85 -1.88
N ALA A 60 0.27 -6.60 -0.82
CA ALA A 60 -0.71 -6.99 0.19
C ALA A 60 -1.27 -5.78 0.94
N ALA A 61 -0.44 -4.80 1.29
CA ALA A 61 -0.88 -3.55 1.91
C ALA A 61 -1.78 -2.72 0.96
N LEU A 62 -1.43 -2.65 -0.33
CA LEU A 62 -2.23 -1.98 -1.34
C LEU A 62 -3.61 -2.64 -1.51
N LEU A 63 -3.67 -3.97 -1.58
CA LEU A 63 -4.94 -4.70 -1.68
C LEU A 63 -5.85 -4.41 -0.49
N ARG A 64 -5.33 -4.43 0.73
CA ARG A 64 -6.10 -4.08 1.95
C ARG A 64 -6.59 -2.64 1.91
N ARG A 65 -5.72 -1.69 1.56
CA ARG A 65 -6.07 -0.27 1.44
C ARG A 65 -7.15 -0.04 0.36
N VAL A 66 -7.05 -0.72 -0.78
CA VAL A 66 -8.08 -0.64 -1.83
C VAL A 66 -9.42 -1.14 -1.30
N THR A 67 -9.47 -2.32 -0.66
CA THR A 67 -10.71 -2.85 -0.07
C THR A 67 -11.30 -1.91 0.98
N GLU A 68 -10.47 -1.31 1.84
CA GLU A 68 -10.92 -0.31 2.82
C GLU A 68 -11.54 0.92 2.15
N LEU A 69 -10.88 1.45 1.10
CA LEU A 69 -11.36 2.61 0.36
C LEU A 69 -12.65 2.31 -0.39
N GLU A 70 -12.76 1.14 -1.03
CA GLU A 70 -13.98 0.69 -1.69
C GLU A 70 -15.15 0.60 -0.71
N ALA A 71 -14.94 0.02 0.48
CA ALA A 71 -15.96 -0.04 1.52
C ALA A 71 -16.41 1.36 1.99
N ARG A 72 -15.46 2.31 2.12
CA ARG A 72 -15.76 3.70 2.48
C ARG A 72 -16.54 4.42 1.39
N VAL A 73 -16.16 4.23 0.12
CA VAL A 73 -16.88 4.80 -1.03
C VAL A 73 -18.30 4.25 -1.07
N GLN A 74 -18.50 2.93 -0.97
CA GLN A 74 -19.82 2.32 -0.92
C GLN A 74 -20.68 2.87 0.23
N ALA A 75 -20.10 3.07 1.41
CA ALA A 75 -20.81 3.65 2.54
C ALA A 75 -21.23 5.11 2.30
N LEU A 76 -20.40 5.90 1.60
CA LEU A 76 -20.71 7.29 1.24
C LEU A 76 -21.77 7.35 0.13
N GLU A 77 -21.65 6.53 -0.90
CA GLU A 77 -22.61 6.42 -2.01
C GLU A 77 -23.97 5.90 -1.52
N GLY A 78 -24.00 4.90 -0.63
CA GLY A 78 -25.23 4.39 -0.04
C GLY A 78 -25.93 5.40 0.87
N ARG A 79 -25.19 6.29 1.53
CA ARG A 79 -25.75 7.41 2.31
C ARG A 79 -26.27 8.54 1.43
N ALA A 80 -25.73 8.70 0.22
CA ALA A 80 -26.22 9.68 -0.75
C ALA A 80 -27.54 9.23 -1.45
N ALA A 81 -27.94 7.97 -1.30
CA ALA A 81 -29.02 7.35 -2.07
C ALA A 81 -30.48 7.45 -1.52
N PRO A 82 -30.83 8.12 -0.40
CA PRO A 82 -32.24 8.37 -0.09
C PRO A 82 -32.57 9.87 -0.02
N ALA A 83 -32.62 10.54 -1.18
CA ALA A 83 -33.25 11.87 -1.32
C ALA A 83 -33.90 12.10 -2.71
N ALA A 84 -34.37 11.02 -3.37
CA ALA A 84 -35.17 11.11 -4.59
C ALA A 84 -36.43 10.25 -4.43
N GLY A 85 -37.32 10.64 -3.51
CA GLY A 85 -38.52 9.85 -3.21
C GLY A 85 -39.55 10.55 -2.33
N SER A 86 -39.63 11.89 -2.38
CA SER A 86 -40.71 12.65 -1.73
C SER A 86 -41.25 13.72 -2.67
N GLY A 87 -41.67 13.30 -3.87
CA GLY A 87 -42.51 14.07 -4.77
C GLY A 87 -43.92 13.46 -4.73
N GLN A 88 -44.71 13.92 -3.78
CA GLN A 88 -46.11 13.54 -3.55
C GLN A 88 -46.94 13.73 -4.85
N PRO A 89 -47.85 12.79 -5.23
CA PRO A 89 -48.77 13.04 -6.33
C PRO A 89 -49.75 14.13 -5.88
N VAL A 90 -49.74 15.26 -6.60
CA VAL A 90 -50.73 16.34 -6.42
C VAL A 90 -52.05 15.87 -7.06
N PRO A 91 -53.20 16.02 -6.36
CA PRO A 91 -54.50 15.61 -6.86
C PRO A 91 -54.95 16.38 -8.11
#